data_AF-A0A7D6ZX72-F1
#
_entry.id   AF-A0A7D6ZX72-F1
#
_cell.length_a   1.000
_cell.length_b   1.000
_cell.length_c   1.000
_cell.angle_alpha   90.00
_cell.angle_beta   90.00
_cell.angle_gamma   90.00
#
_symmetry.space_group_name_H-M   'P 1'
#
loop_
_entity.id
_entity.type
_entity.pdbx_description
1 polymer ?
#
loop_
_entity_poly.entity_id
_entity_poly.type
_entity_poly.pdbx_seq_one_letter_code
_entity_poly.pdbx_strand_id
1 'polypeptide(L)'
;MSRTAIKPKEVAERWDIEQSTVYKLVKEGILRTVSGIGAVRILLEDIEYHEANMSENTKDYLKKAASYSERKKDKKINELEEELQRLKSEFAQIHSITTSTIFRLKEGM
;
A
#
# COMPACT_ATOMS: atom_id res chain seq x y z
N MET A 1 -7.29 -30.60 13.74
CA MET A 1 -7.87 -29.44 13.01
C MET A 1 -6.74 -28.78 12.22
N SER A 2 -6.96 -28.46 10.94
CA SER A 2 -5.94 -27.83 10.09
C SER A 2 -5.74 -26.38 10.55
N ARG A 3 -4.56 -26.04 11.07
CA ARG A 3 -4.21 -24.66 11.42
C ARG A 3 -4.00 -23.87 10.14
N THR A 4 -4.96 -23.01 9.79
CA THR A 4 -4.84 -22.11 8.64
C THR A 4 -3.89 -20.99 8.97
N ALA A 5 -2.89 -20.78 8.10
CA ALA A 5 -1.86 -19.77 8.30
C ALA A 5 -1.78 -18.83 7.09
N ILE A 6 -1.91 -17.53 7.34
CA ILE A 6 -1.95 -16.50 6.30
C ILE A 6 -0.68 -15.67 6.28
N LYS A 7 -0.41 -15.00 5.15
CA LYS A 7 0.77 -14.14 4.97
C LYS A 7 0.58 -12.83 5.73
N PRO A 8 1.67 -12.20 6.21
CA PRO A 8 1.60 -10.87 6.82
C PRO A 8 0.92 -9.81 5.94
N LYS A 9 1.06 -9.93 4.61
CA LYS A 9 0.37 -9.04 3.64
C LYS A 9 -1.16 -9.15 3.75
N GLU A 10 -1.69 -10.37 3.87
CA GLU A 10 -3.13 -10.62 3.97
C GLU A 10 -3.70 -10.07 5.29
N VAL A 11 -2.94 -10.14 6.38
CA VAL A 11 -3.30 -9.50 7.66
C VAL A 11 -3.31 -7.99 7.53
N ALA A 12 -2.32 -7.42 6.84
CA ALA A 12 -2.20 -5.99 6.66
C ALA A 12 -3.39 -5.42 5.87
N GLU A 13 -3.80 -6.11 4.81
CA GLU A 13 -4.99 -5.79 4.02
C GLU A 13 -6.27 -5.89 4.87
N ARG A 14 -6.41 -6.97 5.66
CA ARG A 14 -7.59 -7.18 6.52
C ARG A 14 -7.77 -6.10 7.58
N TRP A 15 -6.68 -5.56 8.11
CA TRP A 15 -6.70 -4.52 9.15
C TRP A 15 -6.48 -3.10 8.60
N ASP A 16 -6.37 -2.94 7.28
CA ASP A 16 -5.99 -1.71 6.58
C ASP A 16 -4.77 -0.99 7.19
N ILE A 17 -3.73 -1.76 7.49
CA ILE A 17 -2.46 -1.25 8.03
C ILE A 17 -1.31 -1.59 7.08
N GLU A 18 -0.15 -0.97 7.30
CA GLU A 18 1.06 -1.39 6.60
C GLU A 18 1.51 -2.79 7.03
N GLN A 19 2.06 -3.56 6.09
CA GLN A 19 2.67 -4.87 6.38
C GLN A 19 3.82 -4.74 7.41
N SER A 20 4.50 -3.59 7.44
CA SER A 20 5.53 -3.27 8.43
C SER A 20 4.97 -3.27 9.87
N THR A 21 3.73 -2.81 10.06
CA THR A 21 3.02 -2.82 11.35
C THR A 21 2.69 -4.25 11.77
N VAL A 22 2.26 -5.11 10.85
CA VAL A 22 2.02 -6.53 11.14
C VAL A 22 3.30 -7.21 11.66
N TYR A 23 4.46 -6.95 11.04
CA TYR A 23 5.74 -7.50 11.52
C TYR A 23 6.14 -6.99 12.92
N LYS A 24 5.78 -5.74 13.27
CA LYS A 24 5.99 -5.23 14.64
C LYS A 24 5.15 -6.00 15.65
N LEU A 25 3.87 -6.23 15.36
CA LEU A 25 2.97 -7.00 16.23
C LEU A 25 3.45 -8.43 16.43
N VAL A 26 4.01 -9.05 15.38
CA VAL A 26 4.69 -10.35 15.48
C VAL A 26 5.91 -10.27 16.41
N LYS A 27 6.77 -9.26 16.22
CA LYS A 27 7.98 -9.06 17.04
C LYS A 27 7.65 -8.82 18.52
N GLU A 28 6.57 -8.11 18.79
CA GLU A 28 6.05 -7.81 20.13
C GLU A 28 5.33 -9.01 20.77
N GLY A 29 5.19 -10.13 20.05
CA GLY A 29 4.53 -11.33 20.53
C GLY A 29 3.01 -11.24 20.58
N ILE A 30 2.42 -10.17 20.02
CA ILE A 30 0.98 -9.99 19.90
C ILE A 30 0.42 -10.96 18.86
N LEU A 31 1.12 -11.17 17.75
CA LEU A 31 0.73 -12.15 16.74
C LEU A 31 1.68 -13.34 16.73
N ARG A 32 1.12 -14.53 16.91
CA ARG A 32 1.85 -15.80 16.85
C ARG A 32 2.08 -16.21 15.41
N THR A 33 3.31 -16.62 15.15
CA THR A 33 3.73 -17.14 13.85
C THR A 33 3.85 -18.64 13.88
N VAL A 34 3.61 -19.25 12.72
CA VAL A 34 3.96 -20.64 12.48
C VAL A 34 5.33 -20.67 11.83
N SER A 35 6.28 -21.32 12.51
CA SER A 35 7.62 -21.57 12.00
C SER A 35 7.55 -22.58 10.84
N GLY A 36 8.14 -22.22 9.71
CA GLY A 36 8.29 -23.09 8.54
C GLY A 36 9.37 -22.56 7.60
N ILE A 37 9.88 -23.43 6.72
CA ILE A 37 10.87 -23.05 5.70
C ILE A 37 10.19 -22.14 4.67
N GLY A 38 10.68 -20.90 4.55
CA GLY A 38 10.43 -20.06 3.38
C GLY A 38 9.67 -18.75 3.60
N ALA A 39 8.86 -18.58 4.66
CA ALA A 39 8.22 -17.29 4.98
C ALA A 39 7.53 -17.26 6.36
N VAL A 40 7.50 -16.08 6.99
CA VAL A 40 6.65 -15.82 8.16
C VAL A 40 5.19 -16.01 7.78
N ARG A 41 4.46 -16.82 8.57
CA ARG A 41 3.02 -17.05 8.44
C ARG A 41 2.37 -16.81 9.80
N ILE A 42 1.19 -16.22 9.81
CA ILE A 42 0.44 -15.88 11.03
C ILE A 42 -0.78 -16.79 11.12
N LEU A 43 -1.03 -17.34 12.31
CA LEU A 43 -2.18 -18.21 12.53
C LEU A 43 -3.47 -17.41 12.41
N LEU A 44 -4.40 -17.86 11.57
CA LEU A 44 -5.68 -17.20 11.39
C LEU A 44 -6.50 -17.18 12.69
N GLU A 45 -6.46 -18.28 13.45
CA GLU A 45 -7.10 -18.38 14.77
C GLU A 45 -6.63 -17.29 15.75
N ASP A 46 -5.35 -16.91 15.66
CA ASP A 46 -4.78 -15.88 16.54
C ASP A 46 -5.27 -14.48 16.13
N ILE A 47 -5.39 -14.24 14.83
CA ILE A 47 -5.96 -13.02 14.28
C ILE A 47 -7.43 -12.88 14.71
N GLU A 48 -8.23 -13.94 14.54
CA GLU A 48 -9.63 -13.96 14.94
C GLU A 48 -9.80 -13.79 16.45
N TYR A 49 -8.93 -14.45 17.25
CA TYR A 49 -8.89 -14.26 18.69
C TYR A 49 -8.61 -12.81 19.07
N HIS A 50 -7.62 -12.19 18.43
CA HIS A 50 -7.27 -10.79 18.68
C HIS A 50 -8.35 -9.83 18.20
N GLU A 51 -9.04 -10.10 17.09
CA GLU A 51 -10.19 -9.31 16.63
C GLU A 51 -11.32 -9.34 17.66
N ALA A 52 -11.60 -10.50 18.26
CA ALA A 52 -12.65 -10.66 19.27
C ALA A 52 -12.26 -10.12 20.66
N ASN A 53 -10.99 -10.24 21.05
CA ASN A 53 -10.52 -9.98 22.42
C ASN A 53 -9.49 -8.83 22.51
N MET A 54 -9.45 -7.96 21.50
CA MET A 54 -8.44 -6.92 21.42
C MET A 54 -8.55 -5.94 22.59
N SER A 55 -7.42 -5.69 23.27
CA SER A 55 -7.34 -4.63 24.27
C SER A 55 -7.61 -3.26 23.63
N GLU A 56 -8.19 -2.33 24.38
CA GLU A 56 -8.49 -0.99 23.86
C GLU A 56 -7.23 -0.27 23.38
N ASN A 57 -6.10 -0.45 24.09
CA ASN A 57 -4.80 0.09 23.68
C ASN A 57 -4.34 -0.44 22.32
N THR A 58 -4.56 -1.73 22.04
CA THR A 58 -4.22 -2.34 20.75
C THR A 58 -5.14 -1.82 19.64
N LYS A 59 -6.44 -1.65 19.92
CA LYS A 59 -7.39 -1.05 18.95
C LYS A 59 -6.99 0.38 18.59
N ASP A 60 -6.66 1.19 19.59
CA ASP A 60 -6.22 2.57 19.38
C ASP A 60 -4.92 2.66 18.59
N TYR A 61 -3.98 1.75 18.87
CA TYR A 61 -2.75 1.64 18.08
C TYR A 61 -3.04 1.31 16.61
N LEU A 62 -3.88 0.31 16.35
CA LEU A 62 -4.25 -0.08 14.98
C LEU A 62 -5.00 1.03 14.24
N LYS A 63 -5.93 1.72 14.91
CA LYS A 63 -6.63 2.89 14.32
C LYS A 63 -5.64 3.99 13.91
N LYS A 64 -4.66 4.29 14.77
CA LYS A 64 -3.60 5.28 14.45
C LYS A 64 -2.73 4.81 13.29
N ALA A 65 -2.38 3.53 13.25
CA ALA A 65 -1.59 2.95 12.17
C ALA A 65 -2.34 2.98 10.82
N ALA A 66 -3.65 2.68 10.83
CA ALA A 66 -4.50 2.76 9.64
C ALA A 66 -4.61 4.20 9.14
N SER A 67 -4.89 5.16 10.02
CA SER A 67 -4.96 6.58 9.64
C SER A 67 -3.63 7.11 9.09
N TYR A 68 -2.49 6.67 9.63
CA TYR A 68 -1.18 7.03 9.08
C TYR A 68 -0.96 6.41 7.68
N SER A 69 -1.35 5.16 7.49
CA SER A 69 -1.31 4.45 6.21
C SER A 69 -2.14 5.20 5.15
N GLU A 70 -3.36 5.59 5.50
CA GLU A 70 -4.25 6.37 4.63
C GLU A 70 -3.63 7.69 4.20
N ARG A 71 -3.15 8.52 5.14
CA ARG A 71 -2.49 9.79 4.82
C ARG A 71 -1.27 9.63 3.92
N LYS A 72 -0.52 8.53 4.07
CA LYS A 72 0.64 8.24 3.23
C LYS A 72 0.21 7.81 1.83
N LYS A 73 -0.87 7.04 1.68
CA LYS A 73 -1.48 6.72 0.39
C LYS A 73 -1.96 7.99 -0.30
N ASP A 74 -2.68 8.87 0.41
CA ASP A 74 -3.17 10.15 -0.13
C ASP A 74 -2.03 11.04 -0.62
N LYS A 75 -0.97 11.17 0.18
CA LYS A 75 0.23 11.91 -0.23
C LYS A 75 0.82 11.32 -1.51
N LYS A 76 0.88 10.00 -1.62
CA LYS A 76 1.45 9.34 -2.80
C LYS A 76 0.55 9.52 -4.03
N ILE A 77 -0.77 9.50 -3.86
CA ILE A 77 -1.73 9.81 -4.92
C ILE A 77 -1.50 11.23 -5.42
N ASN A 78 -1.43 12.21 -4.53
CA ASN A 78 -1.20 13.61 -4.92
C ASN A 78 0.13 13.78 -5.68
N GLU A 79 1.22 13.15 -5.21
CA GLU A 79 2.50 13.16 -5.92
C GLU A 79 2.39 12.56 -7.34
N LEU A 80 1.68 11.43 -7.47
CA LEU A 80 1.48 10.77 -8.77
C LEU A 80 0.56 11.59 -9.69
N GLU A 81 -0.45 12.27 -9.14
CA GLU A 81 -1.33 13.16 -9.89
C GLU A 81 -0.56 14.38 -10.41
N GLU A 82 0.29 14.98 -9.59
CA GLU A 82 1.17 16.08 -10.00
C GLU A 82 2.12 15.64 -11.13
N GLU A 83 2.74 14.47 -11.00
CA GLU A 83 3.61 13.91 -12.04
C GLU A 83 2.85 13.64 -13.34
N LEU A 84 1.64 13.08 -13.24
CA LEU A 84 0.78 12.82 -14.39
C LEU A 84 0.34 14.11 -15.10
N GLN A 85 0.07 15.19 -14.36
CA GLN A 85 -0.23 16.50 -14.95
C GLN A 85 1.00 17.11 -15.65
N ARG A 86 2.20 16.96 -15.06
CA ARG A 86 3.46 17.38 -15.70
C ARG A 86 3.68 16.64 -17.02
N LEU A 87 3.58 15.31 -17.01
CA LEU A 87 3.75 14.49 -18.21
C LEU A 87 2.71 14.81 -19.29
N LYS A 88 1.45 15.07 -18.91
CA LYS A 88 0.41 15.52 -19.86
C LYS A 88 0.77 16.86 -20.51
N SER A 89 1.30 17.80 -19.72
CA SER A 89 1.74 19.11 -20.22
C SER A 89 2.93 18.97 -21.18
N GLU A 90 3.94 18.19 -20.82
CA GLU A 90 5.10 17.91 -21.67
C GLU A 90 4.68 17.24 -22.98
N PHE A 91 3.79 16.25 -22.91
CA PHE A 91 3.26 15.59 -24.10
C PHE A 91 2.52 16.56 -25.03
N ALA A 92 1.69 17.45 -24.47
CA ALA A 92 0.97 18.46 -25.25
C ALA A 92 1.93 19.45 -25.95
N GLN A 93 3.01 19.86 -25.27
CA GLN A 93 4.05 20.72 -25.85
C GLN A 93 4.79 20.01 -27.00
N ILE A 94 5.22 18.77 -26.80
CA ILE A 94 5.87 17.95 -27.84
C ILE A 94 4.93 17.79 -29.04
N HIS A 95 3.66 17.50 -28.82
CA HIS A 95 2.67 17.38 -29.88
C HIS A 95 2.51 18.68 -30.68
N SER A 96 2.44 19.83 -30.00
CA SER A 96 2.36 21.14 -30.63
C SER A 96 3.59 21.45 -31.50
N ILE A 97 4.79 21.22 -30.96
CA ILE A 97 6.05 21.41 -31.69
C ILE A 97 6.09 20.50 -32.91
N THR A 98 5.79 19.21 -32.74
CA THR A 98 5.81 18.22 -33.83
C THR A 98 4.84 18.60 -34.94
N THR A 99 3.60 18.96 -34.59
CA THR A 99 2.57 19.41 -35.54
C THR A 99 3.03 20.64 -36.31
N SER A 100 3.59 21.63 -35.59
CA SER A 100 4.09 22.87 -36.19
C SER A 100 5.27 22.63 -37.16
N THR A 101 6.16 21.70 -36.81
CA THR A 101 7.30 21.33 -37.66
C THR A 101 6.85 20.61 -38.92
N ILE A 102 5.92 19.64 -38.79
CA ILE A 102 5.35 18.93 -39.95
C ILE A 102 4.65 19.91 -40.89
N PHE A 103 3.90 20.87 -40.35
CA PHE A 103 3.22 21.89 -41.15
C PHE A 103 4.21 22.73 -41.97
N ARG A 104 5.28 23.25 -41.32
CA ARG A 104 6.32 24.02 -42.01
C ARG A 104 7.05 23.22 -43.09
N LEU A 105 7.31 21.93 -42.87
CA LEU A 105 7.92 21.07 -43.89
C LEU A 105 7.01 20.86 -45.11
N LYS A 106 5.68 20.87 -44.93
CA LYS A 106 4.72 20.74 -46.03
C LYS A 106 4.52 22.02 -46.84
N GLU A 107 4.69 23.20 -46.24
CA GLU A 107 4.56 24.48 -46.95
C GLU A 107 5.87 24.94 -47.62
N GLY A 108 7.02 24.41 -47.20
CA GLY A 108 8.33 24.68 -47.79
C GLY A 108 8.73 23.76 -48.95
N MET A 109 7.84 22.84 -49.36
CA MET A 109 7.95 22.00 -50.57
C MET A 109 6.90 22.42 -51.59
#